data_AF-A0ABD2KMA6-F1
#
_entry.id   AF-A0ABD2KMA6-F1
#
_cell.length_a   1.000
_cell.length_b   1.000
_cell.length_c   1.000
_cell.angle_alpha   90.00
_cell.angle_beta   90.00
_cell.angle_gamma   90.00
#
_symmetry.space_group_name_H-M   'P 1'
#
loop_
_entity.id
_entity.type
_entity.pdbx_description
1 polymer ?
#
loop_
_entity_poly.entity_id
_entity_poly.type
_entity_poly.pdbx_seq_one_letter_code
_entity_poly.pdbx_strand_id
1 'polypeptide(L)'
;MSELTNELGKFQKSDENAANMPTIVDETKKNYGQCFVAIDPECFAPAFVDNLQLFLDQTRGLKPRDPSKSVLVPGDPERMNSERSAKAGGVIYSEGQIRDLEKLAKKQNVGMFDYKANL
;
A
#
# COMPACT_ATOMS: atom_id res chain seq x y z
N MET A 1 -32.30 52.77 31.77
CA MET A 1 -33.09 51.52 31.63
C MET A 1 -33.40 51.15 30.17
N SER A 2 -32.82 51.82 29.18
CA SER A 2 -33.05 51.54 27.75
C SER A 2 -31.82 51.02 26.98
N GLU A 3 -30.64 50.91 27.61
CA GLU A 3 -29.41 50.44 26.95
C GLU A 3 -28.97 49.03 27.38
N LEU A 4 -29.54 48.46 28.45
CA LEU A 4 -29.25 47.08 28.88
C LEU A 4 -30.16 46.02 28.24
N THR A 5 -31.17 46.44 27.48
CA THR A 5 -32.09 45.54 26.75
C THR A 5 -31.66 45.24 25.31
N ASN A 6 -30.58 45.87 24.81
CA ASN A 6 -30.09 45.63 23.44
C ASN A 6 -28.99 44.57 23.32
N GLU A 7 -28.37 44.13 24.41
CA GLU A 7 -27.31 43.09 24.39
C GLU A 7 -27.86 41.66 24.58
N LEU A 8 -29.10 41.50 25.06
CA LEU A 8 -29.76 40.19 25.18
C LEU A 8 -30.42 39.70 23.88
N GLY A 9 -30.36 40.50 22.80
CA GLY A 9 -30.92 40.16 21.48
C GLY A 9 -29.97 39.44 20.52
N LYS A 10 -28.71 39.14 20.93
CA LYS A 10 -27.70 38.49 20.07
C LYS A 10 -27.50 37.00 20.31
N PHE A 11 -28.32 36.38 21.16
CA PHE A 11 -28.36 34.91 21.23
C PHE A 11 -29.41 34.39 20.24
N GLN A 12 -29.08 34.45 18.94
CA GLN A 12 -29.73 33.52 18.02
C GLN A 12 -29.34 32.11 18.46
N LYS A 13 -30.35 31.29 18.75
CA LYS A 13 -30.18 29.84 18.80
C LYS A 13 -29.36 29.44 17.58
N SER A 14 -28.16 28.90 17.80
CA SER A 14 -27.48 28.18 16.74
C SER A 14 -28.40 27.05 16.32
N ASP A 15 -28.75 27.08 15.04
CA ASP A 15 -29.82 26.29 14.45
C ASP A 15 -29.76 24.81 14.83
N GLU A 16 -30.93 24.26 15.16
CA GLU A 16 -31.19 22.83 15.41
C GLU A 16 -31.06 21.97 14.13
N ASN A 17 -30.14 22.33 13.22
CA ASN A 17 -29.84 21.63 11.97
C ASN A 17 -28.36 21.21 11.88
N ALA A 18 -27.80 20.73 12.99
CA ALA A 18 -26.53 19.99 12.99
C ALA A 18 -26.57 18.69 12.14
N ALA A 19 -27.73 18.32 11.59
CA ALA A 19 -27.92 17.15 10.74
C ALA A 19 -27.71 17.41 9.24
N ASN A 20 -27.44 18.66 8.81
CA ASN A 20 -27.20 18.93 7.39
C ASN A 20 -26.05 19.93 7.17
N MET A 21 -24.96 19.77 7.93
CA MET A 21 -23.69 20.37 7.53
C MET A 21 -23.30 19.73 6.20
N PRO A 22 -23.15 20.50 5.10
CA PRO A 22 -22.62 19.95 3.87
C PRO A 22 -21.22 19.49 4.24
N THR A 23 -21.07 18.18 4.41
CA THR A 23 -19.75 17.58 4.49
C THR A 23 -19.25 17.76 3.06
N ILE A 24 -18.50 18.83 2.82
CA ILE A 24 -17.62 18.89 1.66
C ILE A 24 -16.59 17.80 1.96
N VAL A 25 -16.96 16.55 1.62
CA VAL A 25 -15.99 15.49 1.40
C VAL A 25 -15.17 16.02 0.24
N ASP A 26 -14.05 16.63 0.57
CA ASP A 26 -13.03 16.94 -0.39
C ASP A 26 -12.52 15.59 -0.93
N GLU A 27 -13.14 15.11 -2.01
CA GLU A 27 -12.78 13.86 -2.69
C GLU A 27 -11.30 13.86 -3.13
N THR A 28 -10.65 15.03 -3.14
CA THR A 28 -9.22 15.17 -3.46
C THR A 28 -8.31 14.89 -2.27
N LYS A 29 -8.84 14.87 -1.04
CA LYS A 29 -8.06 14.65 0.19
C LYS A 29 -8.10 13.18 0.59
N LYS A 30 -7.08 12.45 0.15
CA LYS A 30 -6.87 11.04 0.53
C LYS A 30 -6.49 10.92 2.01
N ASN A 31 -7.48 10.64 2.85
CA ASN A 31 -7.27 10.41 4.29
C ASN A 31 -6.88 8.94 4.56
N TYR A 32 -5.62 8.58 4.26
CA TYR A 32 -5.09 7.26 4.56
C TYR A 32 -4.34 7.25 5.90
N GLY A 33 -4.81 6.45 6.85
CA GLY A 33 -4.04 6.12 8.06
C GLY A 33 -3.04 5.01 7.78
N GLN A 34 -1.83 5.11 8.34
CA GLN A 34 -0.80 4.08 8.27
C GLN A 34 -0.21 3.87 9.67
N CYS A 35 0.18 2.62 9.98
CA CYS A 35 0.80 2.26 11.25
C CYS A 35 2.05 1.42 10.97
N PHE A 36 3.15 1.74 11.67
CA PHE A 36 4.42 1.05 11.54
C PHE A 36 4.87 0.60 12.93
N VAL A 37 5.27 -0.67 13.04
CA VAL A 37 5.74 -1.28 14.28
C VAL A 37 7.04 -2.02 13.97
N ALA A 38 8.05 -1.82 14.82
CA ALA A 38 9.30 -2.57 14.79
C ALA A 38 9.49 -3.26 16.14
N ILE A 39 9.84 -4.54 16.09
CA ILE A 39 10.10 -5.36 17.28
C ILE A 39 11.50 -5.93 17.13
N ASP A 40 12.33 -5.76 18.15
CA ASP A 40 13.61 -6.43 18.25
C ASP A 40 13.40 -7.83 18.87
N PRO A 41 13.56 -8.92 18.10
CA PRO A 41 13.34 -10.27 18.62
C PRO A 41 14.38 -10.70 19.64
N GLU A 42 15.59 -10.12 19.63
CA GLU A 42 16.68 -10.51 20.54
C GLU A 42 16.38 -10.15 22.00
N CYS A 43 15.46 -9.19 22.21
CA CYS A 43 14.97 -8.83 23.54
C CYS A 43 14.07 -9.90 24.18
N PHE A 44 13.58 -10.89 23.42
CA PHE A 44 12.59 -11.87 23.88
C PHE A 44 13.12 -13.30 23.88
N ALA A 45 13.88 -13.70 22.86
CA ALA A 45 14.39 -15.05 22.76
C ALA A 45 15.73 -15.10 21.99
N PRO A 46 16.72 -15.87 22.46
CA PRO A 46 17.91 -16.14 21.66
C PRO A 46 17.56 -17.00 20.44
N ALA A 47 18.38 -16.93 19.40
CA ALA A 47 18.28 -17.74 18.19
C ALA A 47 16.92 -17.64 17.45
N PHE A 48 16.23 -16.50 17.55
CA PHE A 48 14.95 -16.28 16.87
C PHE A 48 15.01 -16.55 15.36
N VAL A 49 16.09 -16.10 14.70
CA VAL A 49 16.30 -16.28 13.27
C VAL A 49 16.34 -17.75 12.89
N ASP A 50 17.14 -18.55 13.61
CA ASP A 50 17.28 -19.98 13.33
C ASP A 50 15.96 -20.73 13.58
N ASN A 51 15.25 -20.39 14.65
CA ASN A 51 13.95 -20.96 14.97
C ASN A 51 12.90 -20.65 13.90
N LEU A 52 12.86 -19.41 13.42
CA LEU A 52 11.96 -19.00 12.34
C LEU A 52 12.33 -19.71 11.04
N GLN A 53 13.62 -19.80 10.70
CA GLN A 53 14.08 -20.51 9.51
C GLN A 53 13.65 -21.99 9.55
N LEU A 54 13.88 -22.67 10.67
CA LEU A 54 13.44 -24.06 10.88
C LEU A 54 11.93 -24.21 10.68
N PHE A 55 11.14 -23.32 11.25
CA PHE A 55 9.68 -23.33 11.11
C PHE A 55 9.24 -23.18 9.64
N LEU A 56 9.85 -22.24 8.91
CA LEU A 56 9.55 -22.02 7.49
C LEU A 56 9.93 -23.24 6.64
N ASP A 57 11.07 -23.87 6.93
CA ASP A 57 11.53 -25.06 6.21
C ASP A 57 10.64 -26.27 6.48
N GLN A 58 10.23 -26.48 7.73
CA GLN A 58 9.24 -27.51 8.08
C GLN A 58 7.92 -27.28 7.35
N THR A 59 7.48 -26.03 7.24
CA THR A 59 6.25 -25.66 6.53
C THR A 59 6.36 -25.97 5.04
N ARG A 60 7.48 -25.62 4.39
CA ARG A 60 7.76 -25.99 2.98
C ARG A 60 7.81 -27.50 2.77
N GLY A 61 8.26 -28.26 3.77
CA GLY A 61 8.35 -29.71 3.75
C GLY A 61 7.02 -30.47 3.94
N LEU A 62 5.91 -29.77 4.20
CA LEU A 62 4.60 -30.41 4.35
C LEU A 62 4.12 -31.04 3.04
N LYS A 63 3.30 -32.09 3.16
CA LYS A 63 2.69 -32.74 1.99
C LYS A 63 1.75 -31.73 1.29
N PRO A 64 2.00 -31.40 0.01
CA PRO A 64 1.12 -30.51 -0.72
C PRO A 64 -0.23 -31.18 -1.00
N ARG A 65 -1.30 -30.38 -1.03
CA ARG A 65 -2.64 -30.85 -1.41
C ARG A 65 -2.68 -31.31 -2.87
N ASP A 66 -2.00 -30.58 -3.74
CA ASP A 66 -1.82 -30.87 -5.16
C ASP A 66 -0.35 -31.27 -5.37
N PRO A 67 -0.05 -32.52 -5.76
CA PRO A 67 1.33 -32.98 -5.96
C PRO A 67 2.11 -32.21 -7.04
N SER A 68 1.43 -31.49 -7.92
CA SER A 68 2.07 -30.67 -8.96
C SER A 68 2.57 -29.31 -8.46
N LYS A 69 2.24 -28.93 -7.22
CA LYS A 69 2.57 -27.62 -6.62
C LYS A 69 3.28 -27.81 -5.30
N SER A 70 4.37 -27.09 -5.08
CA SER A 70 5.06 -27.05 -3.79
C SER A 70 4.28 -26.22 -2.77
N VAL A 71 4.49 -26.51 -1.48
CA VAL A 71 4.04 -25.62 -0.40
C VAL A 71 4.94 -24.38 -0.41
N LEU A 72 4.33 -23.20 -0.37
CA LEU A 72 5.02 -21.91 -0.35
C LEU A 72 4.71 -21.19 0.97
N VAL A 73 5.69 -20.46 1.50
CA VAL A 73 5.50 -19.55 2.63
C VAL A 73 5.49 -18.09 2.15
N PRO A 74 4.95 -17.15 2.95
CA PRO A 74 4.98 -15.74 2.60
C PRO A 74 6.40 -15.27 2.25
N GLY A 75 6.56 -14.58 1.12
CA GLY A 75 7.83 -14.12 0.59
C GLY A 75 8.45 -15.02 -0.49
N ASP A 76 8.07 -16.30 -0.60
CA ASP A 76 8.57 -17.19 -1.66
C ASP A 76 8.14 -16.72 -3.06
N PRO A 77 6.85 -16.38 -3.32
CA PRO A 77 6.43 -15.88 -4.63
C PRO A 77 7.19 -14.62 -5.07
N GLU A 78 7.41 -13.69 -4.14
CA GLU A 78 8.12 -12.44 -4.39
C GLU A 78 9.59 -12.69 -4.70
N ARG A 79 10.24 -13.62 -3.99
CA ARG A 79 11.63 -14.02 -4.26
C ARG A 79 11.74 -14.65 -5.64
N MET A 80 10.86 -15.58 -5.99
CA MET A 80 10.82 -16.19 -7.33
C MET A 80 10.61 -15.14 -8.43
N ASN A 81 9.73 -14.17 -8.21
CA ASN A 81 9.48 -13.09 -9.16
C ASN A 81 10.69 -12.13 -9.29
N SER A 82 11.35 -11.82 -8.18
CA SER A 82 12.58 -11.01 -8.16
C SER A 82 13.71 -11.71 -8.91
N GLU A 83 13.93 -13.00 -8.66
CA GLU A 83 14.92 -13.81 -9.37
C GLU A 83 14.62 -13.91 -10.87
N ARG A 84 13.33 -14.07 -11.23
CA ARG A 84 12.90 -14.05 -12.64
C ARG A 84 13.26 -12.73 -13.32
N SER A 85 13.02 -11.61 -12.65
CA SER A 85 13.33 -10.27 -13.17
C SER A 85 14.84 -10.07 -13.29
N ALA A 86 15.61 -10.49 -12.27
CA ALA A 86 17.06 -10.44 -12.31
C ALA A 86 17.64 -11.26 -13.48
N LYS A 87 17.12 -12.48 -13.73
CA LYS A 87 17.50 -13.33 -14.86
C LYS A 87 17.14 -12.72 -16.21
N ALA A 88 16.02 -12.01 -16.30
CA ALA A 88 15.62 -11.28 -17.50
C ALA A 88 16.47 -10.02 -17.75
N GLY A 89 17.32 -9.62 -16.80
CA GLY A 89 18.10 -8.39 -16.86
C GLY A 89 17.28 -7.12 -16.59
N GLY A 90 16.09 -7.26 -15.99
CA GLY A 90 15.19 -6.14 -15.71
C GLY A 90 13.76 -6.57 -15.35
N VAL A 91 12.94 -5.59 -14.97
CA VAL A 91 11.50 -5.81 -14.72
C VAL A 91 10.78 -6.04 -16.04
N ILE A 92 9.92 -7.04 -16.07
CA ILE A 92 9.12 -7.37 -17.25
C ILE A 92 7.82 -6.56 -17.19
N TYR A 93 7.59 -5.76 -18.22
CA TYR A 93 6.35 -5.01 -18.40
C TYR A 93 5.47 -5.67 -19.46
N SER A 94 4.15 -5.49 -19.34
CA SER A 94 3.23 -5.83 -20.41
C SER A 94 3.25 -4.76 -21.51
N GLU A 95 2.86 -5.12 -22.74
CA GLU A 95 2.76 -4.17 -23.86
C GLU A 95 1.83 -3.00 -23.56
N GLY A 96 0.74 -3.25 -22.81
CA GLY A 96 -0.17 -2.20 -22.35
C GLY A 96 0.54 -1.17 -21.47
N GLN A 97 1.33 -1.64 -20.50
CA GLN A 97 2.09 -0.75 -19.61
C GLN A 97 3.12 0.08 -20.37
N ILE A 98 3.83 -0.51 -21.32
CA ILE A 98 4.79 0.24 -22.17
C ILE A 98 4.08 1.34 -22.95
N ARG A 99 2.95 1.03 -23.61
CA ARG A 99 2.17 2.05 -24.35
C ARG A 99 1.67 3.18 -23.46
N ASP A 100 1.26 2.89 -22.23
CA ASP A 100 0.78 3.93 -21.32
C ASP A 100 1.93 4.78 -20.76
N LEU A 101 3.09 4.18 -20.51
CA LEU A 101 4.30 4.89 -20.13
C LEU A 101 4.81 5.79 -21.27
N GLU A 102 4.73 5.34 -22.53
CA GLU A 102 5.08 6.16 -23.70
C GLU A 102 4.16 7.38 -23.85
N LYS A 103 2.84 7.19 -23.65
CA LYS A 103 1.88 8.31 -23.64
C LYS A 103 2.20 9.30 -22.52
N LEU A 104 2.53 8.79 -21.34
CA LEU A 104 2.90 9.62 -20.19
C LEU A 104 4.19 10.41 -20.46
N ALA A 105 5.22 9.77 -21.00
CA ALA A 105 6.49 10.38 -21.34
C ALA A 105 6.32 11.54 -22.34
N LYS A 106 5.52 11.31 -23.40
CA LYS A 106 5.14 12.36 -24.37
C LYS A 106 4.38 13.52 -23.72
N LYS A 107 3.42 13.21 -22.86
CA LYS A 107 2.62 14.23 -22.15
C LYS A 107 3.48 15.10 -21.24
N GLN A 108 4.49 14.52 -20.60
CA GLN A 108 5.38 15.22 -19.65
C GLN A 108 6.66 15.74 -20.30
N ASN A 109 6.85 15.53 -21.62
CA ASN A 109 8.05 15.90 -22.37
C ASN A 109 9.35 15.37 -21.76
N VAL A 110 9.34 14.11 -21.32
CA VAL A 110 10.52 13.40 -20.79
C VAL A 110 10.91 12.26 -21.71
N GLY A 111 12.19 11.92 -21.75
CA GLY A 111 12.68 10.75 -22.49
C GLY A 111 12.13 9.45 -21.90
N MET A 112 11.78 8.51 -22.77
CA MET A 112 11.41 7.15 -22.37
C MET A 112 12.67 6.39 -21.95
N PHE A 113 12.53 5.45 -21.02
CA PHE A 113 13.62 4.55 -20.64
C PHE A 113 13.87 3.49 -21.71
N ASP A 114 15.10 2.97 -21.75
CA ASP A 114 15.47 1.90 -22.68
C ASP A 114 14.80 0.57 -22.28
N TYR A 115 14.18 -0.11 -23.24
CA TYR A 115 13.58 -1.42 -23.03
C TYR A 115 13.86 -2.37 -24.18
N LYS A 116 13.89 -3.68 -23.89
CA LYS A 116 14.01 -4.73 -24.90
C LYS A 116 12.63 -5.26 -25.23
N ALA A 117 12.17 -5.06 -26.46
CA ALA A 117 10.97 -5.70 -26.95
C ALA A 117 11.29 -7.17 -27.27
N ASN A 118 10.66 -8.10 -26.55
CA ASN A 118 10.68 -9.50 -26.94
C ASN A 118 9.63 -9.66 -28.06
N LEU A 119 10.08 -9.70 -29.32
CA LEU A 119 9.26 -10.10 -30.48
C LEU A 119 9.01 -11.60 -30.47
#